data_AF-E6SS15-F1
#
_entry.id   AF-E6SS15-F1
#
_cell.length_a   1.000
_cell.length_b   1.000
_cell.length_c   1.000
_cell.angle_alpha   90.00
_cell.angle_beta   90.00
_cell.angle_gamma   90.00
#
_symmetry.space_group_name_H-M   'P 1'
#
loop_
_entity.id
_entity.type
_entity.pdbx_description
1 polymer ?
#
loop_
_entity_poly.entity_id
_entity_poly.type
_entity_poly.pdbx_seq_one_letter_code
_entity_poly.pdbx_strand_id
1 'polypeptide(L)'
;MAKVDLSSAEWCDLIFNGKNKAYGAYKMRESSPKRHNVAVVLVVVIALVGFSIPTLIKMATPRQKEVMTEVTTLSQLEEPEVKQEEMKRVEPVAPPPPALKSSIKFTAPVIKKDEEVRDEDEIKSQQELTQTKVAISIADVKGNDEANGKDIADLKQVVTQAPVEEEKVFDMVEQMPQFPGGQAELMKYIAEHLKYPAIAAENGVQGRVTCQFVVGKDGKVHDVKVIKTLDPYCDKEAVRVIMSMPGWIPGKQNGKAVSVKYTVPITFRLQ
;
A
#
# COMPACT_ATOMS: atom_id res chain seq x y z
N MET A 1 -22.43 -5.11 72.25
CA MET A 1 -22.57 -3.70 71.81
C MET A 1 -23.80 -3.61 70.91
N ALA A 2 -24.85 -2.91 71.35
CA ALA A 2 -26.05 -2.74 70.53
C ALA A 2 -25.69 -1.91 69.27
N LYS A 3 -25.99 -2.44 68.07
CA LYS A 3 -25.86 -1.69 66.82
C LYS A 3 -26.99 -0.66 66.80
N VAL A 4 -26.67 0.59 67.15
CA VAL A 4 -27.62 1.70 67.00
C VAL A 4 -27.66 2.09 65.53
N ASP A 5 -28.79 1.81 64.88
CA ASP A 5 -29.04 2.25 63.51
C ASP A 5 -29.52 3.71 63.51
N LEU A 6 -28.60 4.60 63.17
CA LEU A 6 -28.83 6.06 63.12
C LEU A 6 -29.83 6.49 62.04
N SER A 7 -30.16 5.59 61.10
CA SER A 7 -31.12 5.83 60.01
C SER A 7 -32.52 5.29 60.31
N SER A 8 -32.69 4.58 61.42
CA SER A 8 -33.98 4.00 61.81
C SER A 8 -35.01 5.08 62.18
N ALA A 9 -36.27 4.80 61.85
CA ALA A 9 -37.39 5.68 62.19
C ALA A 9 -37.53 5.86 63.70
N GLU A 10 -37.34 4.78 64.47
CA GLU A 10 -37.42 4.78 65.94
C GLU A 10 -36.36 5.69 66.58
N TRP A 11 -35.13 5.67 66.06
CA TRP A 11 -34.06 6.57 66.51
C TRP A 11 -34.33 8.03 66.17
N CYS A 12 -34.87 8.29 64.97
CA CYS A 12 -35.30 9.64 64.59
C CYS A 12 -36.44 10.13 65.48
N ASP A 13 -37.42 9.28 65.79
CA ASP A 13 -38.53 9.63 66.68
C ASP A 13 -38.07 9.94 68.11
N LEU A 14 -37.07 9.20 68.61
CA LEU A 14 -36.48 9.42 69.92
C LEU A 14 -35.76 10.79 70.02
N ILE A 15 -34.94 11.15 69.03
CA ILE A 15 -34.19 12.42 69.01
C ILE A 15 -35.11 13.64 68.91
N PHE A 16 -36.21 13.50 68.16
CA PHE A 16 -37.17 14.58 67.90
C PHE A 16 -38.41 14.52 68.81
N ASN A 17 -38.37 13.73 69.88
CA ASN A 17 -39.43 13.70 70.88
C ASN A 17 -39.57 15.09 71.56
N GLY A 18 -40.80 15.58 71.69
CA GLY A 18 -41.13 16.90 72.25
C GLY A 18 -40.77 18.11 71.38
N LYS A 19 -40.29 17.93 70.14
CA LYS A 19 -39.95 19.01 69.21
C LYS A 19 -40.91 19.07 68.01
N ASN A 20 -40.92 20.19 67.28
CA ASN A 20 -41.75 20.33 66.08
C ASN A 20 -41.23 19.41 64.95
N LYS A 21 -42.04 18.42 64.58
CA LYS A 21 -41.74 17.43 63.52
C LYS A 21 -42.26 17.84 62.13
N ALA A 22 -43.10 18.85 62.05
CA ALA A 22 -43.84 19.20 60.83
C ALA A 22 -42.96 19.88 59.75
N TYR A 23 -41.89 20.57 60.15
CA TYR A 23 -40.98 21.26 59.23
C TYR A 23 -39.53 21.19 59.75
N GLY A 24 -38.60 20.77 58.89
CA GLY A 24 -37.16 20.72 59.20
C GLY A 24 -36.52 19.34 59.05
N ALA A 25 -35.52 19.06 59.89
CA ALA A 25 -34.63 17.90 59.77
C ALA A 25 -35.33 16.54 59.93
N TYR A 26 -36.44 16.47 60.67
CA TYR A 26 -37.20 15.23 60.90
C TYR A 26 -37.76 14.67 59.58
N LYS A 27 -38.52 15.46 58.82
CA LYS A 27 -39.10 15.06 57.53
C LYS A 27 -38.03 14.71 56.48
N MET A 28 -36.88 15.38 56.52
CA MET A 28 -35.74 15.06 55.65
C MET A 28 -35.10 13.72 55.97
N ARG A 29 -34.99 13.35 57.26
CA ARG A 29 -34.46 12.05 57.68
C ARG A 29 -35.46 10.92 57.48
N GLU A 30 -36.74 11.17 57.71
CA GLU A 30 -37.82 10.20 57.50
C GLU A 30 -37.96 9.79 56.02
N SER A 31 -37.86 10.77 55.10
CA SER A 31 -37.93 10.50 53.66
C SER A 31 -36.59 10.11 53.02
N SER A 32 -35.50 10.15 53.80
CA SER A 32 -34.14 9.81 53.36
C SER A 32 -34.05 8.39 52.80
N PRO A 33 -34.32 7.30 53.54
CA PRO A 33 -34.11 5.94 53.03
C PRO A 33 -34.91 5.64 51.76
N LYS A 34 -36.11 6.23 51.62
CA LYS A 34 -36.91 6.12 50.39
C LYS A 34 -36.19 6.71 49.17
N ARG A 35 -35.57 7.89 49.30
CA ARG A 35 -34.80 8.53 48.22
C ARG A 35 -33.54 7.75 47.86
N HIS A 36 -32.83 7.22 48.85
CA HIS A 36 -31.62 6.42 48.63
C HIS A 36 -31.96 5.11 47.93
N ASN A 37 -33.04 4.42 48.35
CA ASN A 37 -33.50 3.20 47.69
C ASN A 37 -33.94 3.47 46.24
N VAL A 38 -34.67 4.56 45.99
CA VAL A 38 -35.05 4.96 44.61
C VAL A 38 -33.82 5.27 43.76
N ALA A 39 -32.84 5.99 44.30
CA ALA A 39 -31.61 6.31 43.58
C ALA A 39 -30.79 5.04 43.26
N VAL A 40 -30.67 4.11 44.20
CA VAL A 40 -29.99 2.82 43.98
C VAL A 40 -30.70 2.01 42.90
N VAL A 41 -32.03 1.93 42.93
CA VAL A 41 -32.81 1.23 41.89
C VAL A 41 -32.58 1.87 40.52
N LEU A 42 -32.58 3.20 40.43
CA LEU A 42 -32.35 3.91 39.17
C LEU A 42 -30.94 3.63 38.60
N VAL A 43 -29.92 3.64 39.45
CA VAL A 43 -28.53 3.32 39.05
C VAL A 43 -28.43 1.87 38.56
N VAL A 44 -29.08 0.93 39.26
CA VAL A 44 -29.10 -0.49 38.85
C VAL A 44 -29.81 -0.66 37.50
N VAL A 45 -30.91 0.04 37.26
CA VAL A 45 -31.62 0.00 35.97
C VAL A 45 -30.74 0.54 34.84
N ILE A 46 -30.05 1.68 35.04
CA ILE A 46 -29.12 2.22 34.04
C ILE A 46 -27.99 1.24 33.74
N ALA A 47 -27.44 0.59 34.78
CA ALA A 47 -26.39 -0.41 34.60
C ALA A 47 -26.88 -1.64 33.81
N LEU A 48 -28.09 -2.13 34.08
CA LEU A 48 -28.70 -3.24 33.34
C LEU A 48 -28.99 -2.88 31.88
N VAL A 49 -29.45 -1.64 31.62
CA VAL A 49 -29.63 -1.15 30.24
C VAL A 49 -28.29 -1.03 29.53
N GLY A 50 -27.28 -0.44 30.16
CA GLY A 50 -25.92 -0.34 29.62
C GLY A 50 -25.31 -1.70 29.27
N PHE A 51 -25.49 -2.70 30.13
CA PHE A 51 -24.98 -4.05 29.88
C PHE A 51 -25.78 -4.82 28.81
N SER A 52 -27.07 -4.54 28.66
CA SER A 52 -27.91 -5.20 27.66
C SER A 52 -27.72 -4.63 26.24
N ILE A 53 -27.29 -3.37 26.06
CA ILE A 53 -27.05 -2.77 24.74
C ILE A 53 -26.07 -3.60 23.88
N PRO A 54 -24.85 -3.99 24.33
CA PRO A 54 -23.95 -4.82 23.54
C PRO A 54 -24.53 -6.20 23.19
N THR A 55 -25.31 -6.79 24.11
CA THR A 55 -25.98 -8.08 23.85
C THR A 55 -27.09 -7.96 22.80
N LEU A 56 -27.83 -6.85 22.83
CA LEU A 56 -28.86 -6.55 21.85
C LEU A 56 -28.25 -6.26 20.48
N ILE A 57 -27.13 -5.52 20.44
CA ILE A 57 -26.36 -5.29 19.21
C ILE A 57 -25.89 -6.62 18.64
N LYS A 58 -25.33 -7.54 19.43
CA LYS A 58 -24.94 -8.89 18.98
C LYS A 58 -26.10 -9.75 18.48
N MET A 59 -27.32 -9.50 18.95
CA MET A 59 -28.53 -10.21 18.51
C MET A 59 -29.13 -9.57 17.24
N ALA A 60 -29.01 -8.25 17.10
CA ALA A 60 -29.57 -7.48 15.99
C ALA A 60 -28.62 -7.33 14.81
N THR A 61 -27.30 -7.45 14.98
CA THR A 61 -26.41 -7.63 13.84
C THR A 61 -26.58 -9.06 13.32
N PRO A 62 -26.99 -9.24 12.05
CA PRO A 62 -26.97 -10.56 11.45
C PRO A 62 -25.52 -11.06 11.52
N ARG A 63 -25.32 -12.23 12.14
CA ARG A 63 -24.05 -12.96 11.97
C ARG A 63 -23.88 -13.09 10.47
N GLN A 64 -22.93 -12.35 9.90
CA GLN A 64 -22.42 -12.65 8.59
C GLN A 64 -21.91 -14.08 8.72
N LYS A 65 -22.73 -15.04 8.26
CA LYS A 65 -22.27 -16.39 7.99
C LYS A 65 -21.01 -16.18 7.18
N GLU A 66 -19.87 -16.60 7.72
CA GLU A 66 -18.79 -17.04 6.88
C GLU A 66 -19.45 -18.03 5.92
N VAL A 67 -19.56 -17.61 4.67
CA VAL A 67 -19.93 -18.48 3.58
C VAL A 67 -18.74 -19.41 3.47
N MET A 68 -18.78 -20.50 4.24
CA MET A 68 -18.42 -21.79 3.69
C MET A 68 -19.33 -21.95 2.48
N THR A 69 -18.80 -21.62 1.30
CA THR A 69 -19.40 -22.04 0.05
C THR A 69 -19.24 -23.55 0.04
N GLU A 70 -20.30 -24.19 0.51
CA GLU A 70 -20.60 -25.59 0.28
C GLU A 70 -20.47 -25.84 -1.23
N VAL A 71 -19.37 -26.50 -1.60
CA VAL A 71 -19.36 -27.34 -2.78
C VAL A 71 -20.48 -28.35 -2.58
N THR A 72 -21.35 -28.50 -3.58
CA THR A 72 -22.52 -29.41 -3.63
C THR A 72 -23.84 -28.72 -3.27
N THR A 73 -24.50 -28.12 -4.26
CA THR A 73 -25.90 -28.39 -4.65
C THR A 73 -26.36 -27.40 -5.72
N LEU A 74 -25.90 -27.60 -6.96
CA LEU A 74 -26.54 -27.12 -8.18
C LEU A 74 -26.12 -28.04 -9.32
N SER A 75 -26.62 -29.29 -9.27
CA SER A 75 -26.49 -30.30 -10.32
C SER A 75 -27.75 -30.42 -11.20
N GLN A 76 -28.56 -29.36 -11.36
CA GLN A 76 -29.73 -29.45 -12.23
C GLN A 76 -30.28 -28.08 -12.68
N LEU A 77 -29.51 -27.39 -13.50
CA LEU A 77 -30.03 -26.60 -14.61
C LEU A 77 -29.06 -26.80 -15.79
N GLU A 78 -29.58 -27.05 -16.98
CA GLU A 78 -28.79 -27.15 -18.21
C GLU A 78 -27.87 -25.94 -18.34
N GLU A 79 -26.56 -26.21 -18.43
CA GLU A 79 -25.55 -25.20 -18.74
C GLU A 79 -25.93 -24.56 -20.08
N PRO A 80 -26.19 -23.24 -20.14
CA PRO A 80 -26.20 -22.58 -21.43
C PRO A 80 -24.80 -22.77 -22.02
N GLU A 81 -24.72 -23.27 -23.25
CA GLU A 81 -23.49 -23.26 -24.04
C GLU A 81 -22.96 -21.83 -24.07
N VAL A 82 -22.04 -21.53 -23.15
CA VAL A 82 -21.20 -20.35 -23.23
C VAL A 82 -20.31 -20.62 -24.43
N LYS A 83 -20.71 -20.07 -25.59
CA LYS A 83 -19.74 -19.69 -26.61
C LYS A 83 -18.60 -19.01 -25.88
N GLN A 84 -17.48 -19.71 -25.75
CA GLN A 84 -16.20 -19.08 -25.53
C GLN A 84 -16.04 -18.12 -26.71
N GLU A 85 -16.45 -16.87 -26.53
CA GLU A 85 -15.59 -15.80 -26.99
C GLU A 85 -14.30 -15.98 -26.18
N GLU A 86 -13.43 -16.84 -26.70
CA GLU A 86 -12.01 -16.69 -26.48
C GLU A 86 -11.76 -15.20 -26.70
N MET A 87 -11.47 -14.50 -25.63
CA MET A 87 -10.70 -13.28 -25.73
C MET A 87 -9.42 -13.69 -26.42
N LYS A 88 -9.45 -13.60 -27.75
CA LYS A 88 -8.26 -13.55 -28.59
C LYS A 88 -7.49 -12.41 -27.98
N ARG A 89 -6.53 -12.77 -27.12
CA ARG A 89 -5.44 -11.89 -26.78
C ARG A 89 -5.00 -11.35 -28.12
N VAL A 90 -5.26 -10.06 -28.34
CA VAL A 90 -4.61 -9.35 -29.41
C VAL A 90 -3.16 -9.39 -28.97
N GLU A 91 -2.46 -10.45 -29.38
CA GLU A 91 -1.01 -10.40 -29.41
C GLU A 91 -0.73 -9.09 -30.14
N PRO A 92 0.04 -8.16 -29.52
CA PRO A 92 0.45 -6.98 -30.25
C PRO A 92 1.06 -7.50 -31.54
N VAL A 93 0.42 -7.19 -32.67
CA VAL A 93 0.93 -7.55 -33.98
C VAL A 93 2.30 -6.90 -34.01
N ALA A 94 3.33 -7.72 -33.84
CA ALA A 94 4.69 -7.27 -33.99
C ALA A 94 4.75 -6.63 -35.37
N PRO A 95 5.17 -5.37 -35.50
CA PRO A 95 5.36 -4.79 -36.82
C PRO A 95 6.26 -5.75 -37.61
N PRO A 96 5.92 -6.05 -38.87
CA PRO A 96 6.65 -7.04 -39.65
C PRO A 96 8.14 -6.71 -39.62
N PRO A 97 9.02 -7.71 -39.43
CA PRO A 97 10.45 -7.47 -39.32
C PRO A 97 10.95 -6.72 -40.57
N PRO A 98 11.72 -5.64 -40.40
CA PRO A 98 12.25 -4.89 -41.53
C PRO A 98 13.16 -5.77 -42.39
N ALA A 99 12.99 -5.71 -43.70
CA ALA A 99 13.83 -6.41 -44.66
C ALA A 99 15.28 -5.88 -44.61
N LEU A 100 16.23 -6.79 -44.43
CA LEU A 100 17.67 -6.52 -44.51
C LEU A 100 18.09 -6.31 -45.99
N LYS A 101 19.23 -5.64 -46.23
CA LYS A 101 19.76 -5.34 -47.58
C LYS A 101 20.91 -6.29 -47.97
N SER A 102 20.99 -6.60 -49.27
CA SER A 102 21.91 -7.56 -49.90
C SER A 102 23.36 -7.12 -49.92
N SER A 103 24.28 -8.07 -49.78
CA SER A 103 25.71 -7.86 -50.02
C SER A 103 26.24 -8.92 -51.00
N ILE A 104 27.15 -8.49 -51.88
CA ILE A 104 27.73 -9.28 -52.96
C ILE A 104 28.85 -10.19 -52.44
N LYS A 105 28.76 -11.48 -52.75
CA LYS A 105 29.76 -12.49 -52.40
C LYS A 105 30.94 -12.44 -53.37
N PHE A 106 32.14 -12.24 -52.84
CA PHE A 106 33.39 -12.41 -53.57
C PHE A 106 33.59 -13.90 -53.87
N THR A 107 33.53 -14.30 -55.15
CA THR A 107 33.96 -15.61 -55.61
C THR A 107 35.42 -15.54 -56.05
N ALA A 108 36.23 -16.52 -55.64
CA ALA A 108 37.62 -16.60 -56.04
C ALA A 108 37.74 -16.71 -57.57
N PRO A 109 38.62 -15.93 -58.23
CA PRO A 109 38.72 -15.92 -59.68
C PRO A 109 39.27 -17.25 -60.20
N VAL A 110 38.54 -17.88 -61.12
CA VAL A 110 39.00 -19.02 -61.90
C VAL A 110 39.44 -18.50 -63.26
N ILE A 111 40.68 -18.80 -63.64
CA ILE A 111 41.28 -18.37 -64.89
C ILE A 111 40.59 -19.12 -66.04
N LYS A 112 39.72 -18.43 -66.77
CA LYS A 112 39.18 -18.87 -68.06
C LYS A 112 39.86 -18.11 -69.20
N LYS A 113 39.83 -18.66 -70.41
CA LYS A 113 40.34 -17.99 -71.62
C LYS A 113 39.36 -16.90 -72.06
N ASP A 114 39.91 -15.87 -72.69
CA ASP A 114 39.31 -14.54 -72.96
C ASP A 114 37.94 -14.54 -73.69
N GLU A 115 37.59 -15.61 -74.41
CA GLU A 115 36.41 -15.64 -75.28
C GLU A 115 35.09 -16.10 -74.59
N GLU A 116 35.11 -16.46 -73.30
CA GLU A 116 33.90 -16.88 -72.54
C GLU A 116 33.41 -15.86 -71.49
N VAL A 117 33.97 -14.65 -71.45
CA VAL A 117 33.55 -13.61 -70.48
C VAL A 117 32.29 -12.90 -71.02
N ARG A 118 31.19 -12.93 -70.26
CA ARG A 118 29.96 -12.21 -70.59
C ARG A 118 30.06 -10.78 -70.06
N ASP A 119 29.53 -9.80 -70.78
CA ASP A 119 29.60 -8.36 -70.44
C ASP A 119 29.00 -7.99 -69.05
N GLU A 120 28.25 -8.91 -68.44
CA GLU A 120 27.67 -8.78 -67.10
C GLU A 120 28.66 -9.03 -65.94
N ASP A 121 29.87 -9.53 -66.23
CA ASP A 121 30.92 -9.87 -65.27
C ASP A 121 32.07 -8.83 -65.19
N GLU A 122 31.97 -7.69 -65.88
CA GLU A 122 32.95 -6.61 -65.78
C GLU A 122 32.91 -5.89 -64.41
N ILE A 123 34.09 -5.67 -63.83
CA ILE A 123 34.25 -5.02 -62.53
C ILE A 123 33.91 -3.53 -62.67
N LYS A 124 32.80 -3.10 -62.06
CA LYS A 124 32.37 -1.69 -62.04
C LYS A 124 33.41 -0.76 -61.40
N SER A 125 33.47 0.47 -61.91
CA SER A 125 34.49 1.46 -61.53
C SER A 125 34.31 2.02 -60.10
N GLN A 126 35.42 2.42 -59.47
CA GLN A 126 35.48 2.83 -58.04
C GLN A 126 34.57 4.00 -57.65
N GLN A 127 34.04 4.76 -58.61
CA GLN A 127 33.13 5.89 -58.36
C GLN A 127 31.68 5.44 -58.08
N GLU A 128 31.24 4.28 -58.59
CA GLU A 128 29.89 3.76 -58.33
C GLU A 128 29.76 3.06 -56.96
N LEU A 129 30.86 2.51 -56.46
CA LEU A 129 30.95 1.82 -55.16
C LEU A 129 30.92 2.77 -53.95
N THR A 130 31.24 4.06 -54.13
CA THR A 130 31.29 5.05 -53.03
C THR A 130 29.97 5.79 -52.80
N GLN A 131 29.07 5.85 -53.78
CA GLN A 131 27.71 6.38 -53.59
C GLN A 131 26.73 5.35 -53.03
N THR A 132 27.01 4.05 -53.18
CA THR A 132 26.14 3.01 -52.63
C THR A 132 26.63 2.65 -51.22
N LYS A 133 26.03 3.25 -50.20
CA LYS A 133 26.30 3.00 -48.77
C LYS A 133 25.84 1.58 -48.38
N VAL A 134 26.55 0.55 -48.83
CA VAL A 134 26.32 -0.85 -48.46
C VAL A 134 27.33 -1.26 -47.41
N ALA A 135 26.87 -1.40 -46.16
CA ALA A 135 27.65 -2.03 -45.11
C ALA A 135 27.75 -3.53 -45.40
N ILE A 136 28.95 -4.07 -45.28
CA ILE A 136 29.30 -5.48 -45.46
C ILE A 136 28.66 -6.28 -44.31
N SER A 137 27.80 -7.27 -44.59
CA SER A 137 27.14 -8.12 -43.56
C SER A 137 26.79 -9.52 -44.11
N ILE A 138 26.78 -10.54 -43.23
CA ILE A 138 26.96 -11.98 -43.54
C ILE A 138 25.63 -12.73 -43.88
N ALA A 139 24.56 -12.04 -44.29
CA ALA A 139 23.31 -12.72 -44.65
C ALA A 139 22.50 -11.95 -45.70
N ASP A 140 22.12 -12.64 -46.77
CA ASP A 140 21.32 -12.10 -47.88
C ASP A 140 19.85 -11.92 -47.48
N VAL A 141 19.33 -10.71 -47.66
CA VAL A 141 17.90 -10.44 -47.78
C VAL A 141 17.70 -9.45 -48.91
N LYS A 142 16.78 -9.78 -49.82
CA LYS A 142 16.39 -8.93 -50.95
C LYS A 142 15.31 -7.97 -50.45
N GLY A 143 15.64 -6.67 -50.36
CA GLY A 143 14.73 -5.61 -49.88
C GLY A 143 14.60 -4.45 -50.86
N ASN A 144 13.36 -4.10 -51.16
CA ASN A 144 12.88 -3.03 -52.04
C ASN A 144 13.27 -1.63 -51.51
N ASP A 145 13.60 -0.69 -52.40
CA ASP A 145 13.94 0.69 -52.05
C ASP A 145 12.68 1.54 -51.81
N GLU A 146 12.48 1.99 -50.56
CA GLU A 146 11.62 3.12 -50.25
C GLU A 146 12.35 4.13 -49.36
N ALA A 147 12.20 5.41 -49.73
CA ALA A 147 13.05 6.55 -49.39
C ALA A 147 12.87 7.13 -47.97
N ASN A 148 12.53 6.33 -46.95
CA ASN A 148 12.31 6.81 -45.58
C ASN A 148 12.84 5.87 -44.48
N GLY A 149 14.08 5.40 -44.60
CA GLY A 149 14.74 4.60 -43.57
C GLY A 149 15.62 5.44 -42.62
N LYS A 150 15.33 5.41 -41.30
CA LYS A 150 16.20 5.98 -40.26
C LYS A 150 17.52 5.22 -40.16
N ASP A 151 18.63 5.95 -40.04
CA ASP A 151 19.98 5.42 -39.89
C ASP A 151 20.17 4.58 -38.60
N ILE A 152 20.85 3.45 -38.72
CA ILE A 152 21.12 2.46 -37.63
C ILE A 152 22.15 2.97 -36.58
N ALA A 153 22.64 4.21 -36.69
CA ALA A 153 23.61 4.77 -35.74
C ALA A 153 23.02 5.09 -34.36
N ASP A 154 21.70 5.27 -34.24
CA ASP A 154 21.03 5.62 -32.98
C ASP A 154 20.79 4.43 -32.03
N LEU A 155 21.05 3.19 -32.48
CA LEU A 155 20.75 1.97 -31.71
C LEU A 155 21.91 1.48 -30.82
N LYS A 156 23.08 2.13 -30.87
CA LYS A 156 24.25 1.68 -30.08
C LYS A 156 24.21 2.09 -28.60
N GLN A 157 23.23 2.89 -28.18
CA GLN A 157 23.15 3.42 -26.80
C GLN A 157 22.18 2.66 -25.88
N VAL A 158 21.55 1.57 -26.34
CA VAL A 158 20.45 0.89 -25.61
C VAL A 158 20.84 -0.45 -24.96
N VAL A 159 22.11 -0.89 -25.02
CA VAL A 159 22.50 -2.26 -24.59
C VAL A 159 23.21 -2.34 -23.22
N THR A 160 23.05 -1.34 -22.34
CA THR A 160 23.53 -1.45 -20.93
C THR A 160 22.48 -1.03 -19.91
N GLN A 161 21.25 -1.51 -20.07
CA GLN A 161 20.31 -1.58 -18.95
C GLN A 161 19.87 -3.03 -18.80
N ALA A 162 20.43 -3.69 -17.78
CA ALA A 162 19.90 -4.96 -17.31
C ALA A 162 18.38 -4.78 -17.07
N PRO A 163 17.55 -5.76 -17.44
CA PRO A 163 16.11 -5.66 -17.20
C PRO A 163 15.90 -5.45 -15.70
N VAL A 164 15.40 -4.27 -15.33
CA VAL A 164 14.95 -3.98 -13.97
C VAL A 164 13.77 -4.90 -13.74
N GLU A 165 13.99 -6.02 -13.05
CA GLU A 165 12.90 -6.83 -12.51
C GLU A 165 11.95 -5.90 -11.77
N GLU A 166 10.71 -5.78 -12.25
CA GLU A 166 9.67 -5.03 -11.57
C GLU A 166 9.52 -5.58 -10.15
N GLU A 167 10.00 -4.83 -9.15
CA GLU A 167 9.89 -5.22 -7.75
C GLU A 167 8.42 -5.24 -7.37
N LYS A 168 7.85 -6.45 -7.28
CA LYS A 168 6.51 -6.65 -6.73
C LYS A 168 6.51 -6.24 -5.26
N VAL A 169 5.85 -5.14 -4.96
CA VAL A 169 5.62 -4.67 -3.59
C VAL A 169 4.46 -5.46 -2.98
N PHE A 170 4.71 -6.12 -1.86
CA PHE A 170 3.71 -6.91 -1.15
C PHE A 170 3.04 -6.06 -0.05
N ASP A 171 1.72 -6.21 0.09
CA ASP A 171 0.95 -5.52 1.13
C ASP A 171 0.89 -6.33 2.44
N MET A 172 0.91 -7.65 2.35
CA MET A 172 0.94 -8.56 3.50
C MET A 172 1.99 -9.63 3.28
N VAL A 173 2.80 -9.85 4.31
CA VAL A 173 3.88 -10.84 4.31
C VAL A 173 3.89 -11.64 5.61
N GLU A 174 4.52 -12.81 5.57
CA GLU A 174 4.70 -13.68 6.75
C GLU A 174 5.48 -12.98 7.86
N GLN A 175 6.52 -12.22 7.50
CA GLN A 175 7.30 -11.41 8.44
C GLN A 175 7.29 -9.95 8.02
N MET A 176 6.63 -9.11 8.81
CA MET A 176 6.58 -7.66 8.61
C MET A 176 7.97 -7.02 8.77
N PRO A 177 8.28 -5.94 8.02
CA PRO A 177 9.51 -5.20 8.20
C PRO A 177 9.57 -4.58 9.59
N GLN A 178 10.76 -4.54 10.19
CA GLN A 178 10.96 -4.05 11.55
C GLN A 178 12.13 -3.06 11.60
N PHE A 179 11.92 -1.95 12.31
CA PHE A 179 12.99 -1.00 12.60
C PHE A 179 14.05 -1.65 13.50
N PRO A 180 15.35 -1.36 13.36
CA PRO A 180 16.37 -1.84 14.30
C PRO A 180 16.02 -1.40 15.73
N GLY A 181 15.84 -2.36 16.64
CA GLY A 181 15.37 -2.09 18.01
C GLY A 181 13.85 -2.08 18.20
N GLY A 182 13.09 -2.35 17.14
CA GLY A 182 11.63 -2.48 17.17
C GLY A 182 10.87 -1.16 17.16
N GLN A 183 9.58 -1.22 17.50
CA GLN A 183 8.67 -0.07 17.40
C GLN A 183 8.99 1.04 18.39
N ALA A 184 9.49 0.69 19.58
CA ALA A 184 9.80 1.67 20.62
C ALA A 184 10.95 2.60 20.18
N GLU A 185 12.02 2.01 19.63
CA GLU A 185 13.14 2.77 19.08
C GLU A 185 12.75 3.56 17.83
N LEU A 186 11.84 3.04 17.00
CA LEU A 186 11.30 3.82 15.88
C LEU A 186 10.62 5.11 16.37
N MET A 187 9.74 5.01 17.37
CA MET A 187 9.03 6.17 17.90
C MET A 187 9.97 7.16 18.57
N LYS A 188 11.01 6.65 19.25
CA LYS A 188 12.06 7.47 19.86
C LYS A 188 12.91 8.18 18.80
N TYR A 189 13.36 7.46 17.78
CA TYR A 189 14.12 8.01 16.66
C TYR A 189 13.34 9.13 15.98
N ILE A 190 12.05 8.91 15.70
CA ILE A 190 11.16 9.92 15.14
C ILE A 190 11.12 11.12 16.09
N ALA A 191 10.84 10.94 17.38
CA ALA A 191 10.75 12.05 18.33
C ALA A 191 12.06 12.86 18.44
N GLU A 192 13.22 12.22 18.38
CA GLU A 192 14.54 12.88 18.44
C GLU A 192 14.88 13.65 17.15
N HIS A 193 14.46 13.13 16.00
CA HIS A 193 14.79 13.71 14.69
C HIS A 193 13.70 14.63 14.14
N LEU A 194 12.49 14.63 14.74
CA LEU A 194 11.35 15.44 14.36
C LEU A 194 11.56 16.89 14.79
N LYS A 195 11.65 17.79 13.82
CA LYS A 195 11.73 19.24 14.08
C LYS A 195 10.39 19.86 13.79
N TYR A 196 9.74 20.38 14.83
CA TYR A 196 8.47 21.05 14.66
C TYR A 196 8.66 22.34 13.81
N PRO A 197 8.00 22.48 12.63
CA PRO A 197 8.16 23.66 11.78
C PRO A 197 7.65 24.94 12.45
N ALA A 198 8.44 26.04 12.40
CA ALA A 198 8.08 27.31 13.05
C ALA A 198 6.70 27.84 12.61
N ILE A 199 6.40 27.74 11.30
CA ILE A 199 5.12 28.20 10.73
C ILE A 199 3.94 27.41 11.29
N ALA A 200 4.08 26.09 11.47
CA ALA A 200 3.03 25.29 12.09
C ALA A 200 2.86 25.65 13.58
N ALA A 201 3.93 26.14 14.23
CA ALA A 201 3.95 26.40 15.67
C ALA A 201 3.26 27.71 16.00
N GLU A 202 3.55 28.74 15.20
CA GLU A 202 2.86 30.03 15.26
C GLU A 202 1.35 29.90 15.02
N ASN A 203 0.96 28.98 14.13
CA ASN A 203 -0.44 28.69 13.82
C ASN A 203 -1.10 27.71 14.80
N GLY A 204 -0.40 27.21 15.82
CA GLY A 204 -0.98 26.33 16.83
C GLY A 204 -1.36 24.93 16.31
N VAL A 205 -0.78 24.46 15.21
CA VAL A 205 -1.27 23.26 14.49
C VAL A 205 -0.86 21.96 15.20
N GLN A 206 -1.80 21.27 15.83
CA GLN A 206 -1.52 19.99 16.49
C GLN A 206 -2.30 18.86 15.83
N GLY A 207 -1.72 17.66 15.82
CA GLY A 207 -2.40 16.51 15.26
C GLY A 207 -1.48 15.35 14.92
N ARG A 208 -1.94 14.51 14.00
CA ARG A 208 -1.24 13.30 13.58
C ARG A 208 -1.20 13.20 12.07
N VAL A 209 0.00 13.07 11.54
CA VAL A 209 0.30 12.78 10.14
C VAL A 209 0.50 11.27 10.02
N THR A 210 -0.12 10.64 9.04
CA THR A 210 0.11 9.21 8.76
C THR A 210 0.81 9.08 7.41
N CYS A 211 2.00 8.47 7.44
CA CYS A 211 2.81 8.24 6.25
C CYS A 211 2.88 6.76 5.94
N GLN A 212 2.75 6.44 4.66
CA GLN A 212 3.05 5.16 4.06
C GLN A 212 4.42 5.22 3.39
N PHE A 213 5.17 4.14 3.42
CA PHE A 213 6.39 4.00 2.64
C PHE A 213 6.67 2.53 2.36
N VAL A 214 7.54 2.25 1.39
CA VAL A 214 7.98 0.89 1.07
C VAL A 214 9.35 0.66 1.70
N VAL A 215 9.45 -0.43 2.47
CA VAL A 215 10.74 -0.96 2.93
C VAL A 215 11.21 -1.96 1.90
N GLY A 216 12.30 -1.64 1.21
CA GLY A 216 12.90 -2.50 0.19
C GLY A 216 13.56 -3.76 0.76
N LYS A 217 13.91 -4.69 -0.14
CA LYS A 217 14.66 -5.91 0.22
C LYS A 217 16.04 -5.65 0.84
N ASP A 218 16.61 -4.49 0.57
CA ASP A 218 17.89 -4.00 1.13
C ASP A 218 17.69 -3.28 2.48
N GLY A 219 16.45 -3.17 2.96
CA GLY A 219 16.11 -2.46 4.19
C GLY A 219 16.03 -0.94 4.01
N LYS A 220 16.19 -0.41 2.79
CA LYS A 220 16.05 1.04 2.56
C LYS A 220 14.60 1.43 2.37
N VAL A 221 14.26 2.60 2.89
CA VAL A 221 12.94 3.20 2.72
C VAL A 221 12.90 3.95 1.40
N HIS A 222 11.86 3.70 0.59
CA HIS A 222 11.57 4.43 -0.64
C HIS A 222 10.05 4.60 -0.81
N ASP A 223 9.65 5.37 -1.83
CA ASP A 223 8.25 5.66 -2.16
C ASP A 223 7.40 6.12 -0.97
N VAL A 224 7.83 7.21 -0.32
CA VAL A 224 7.14 7.78 0.85
C VAL A 224 5.93 8.58 0.39
N LYS A 225 4.74 8.20 0.87
CA LYS A 225 3.46 8.85 0.58
C LYS A 225 2.72 9.21 1.87
N VAL A 226 2.23 10.45 1.97
CA VAL A 226 1.37 10.86 3.09
C VAL A 226 -0.06 10.41 2.81
N ILE A 227 -0.63 9.56 3.67
CA ILE A 227 -2.03 9.11 3.58
C ILE A 227 -2.95 10.08 4.32
N LYS A 228 -2.51 10.54 5.50
CA LYS A 228 -3.26 11.48 6.32
C LYS A 228 -2.43 12.73 6.52
N THR A 229 -2.82 13.78 5.82
CA THR A 229 -2.24 15.13 5.93
C THR A 229 -2.75 15.83 7.18
N LEU A 230 -1.87 16.62 7.81
CA LEU A 230 -2.23 17.56 8.86
C LEU A 230 -2.07 18.99 8.36
N ASP A 231 -0.86 19.30 7.92
CA ASP A 231 -0.47 20.62 7.42
C ASP A 231 0.72 20.44 6.46
N PRO A 232 0.81 21.20 5.35
CA PRO A 232 1.86 21.02 4.36
C PRO A 232 3.28 21.13 4.92
N TYR A 233 3.51 21.91 5.98
CA TYR A 233 4.83 22.03 6.61
C TYR A 233 5.15 20.81 7.48
N CYS A 234 4.17 20.33 8.25
CA CYS A 234 4.30 19.10 9.05
C CYS A 234 4.49 17.85 8.18
N ASP A 235 3.77 17.78 7.05
CA ASP A 235 3.86 16.67 6.10
C ASP A 235 5.26 16.59 5.46
N LYS A 236 5.83 17.74 5.05
CA LYS A 236 7.20 17.81 4.51
C LYS A 236 8.25 17.33 5.52
N GLU A 237 8.10 17.75 6.77
CA GLU A 237 9.00 17.33 7.84
C GLU A 237 8.86 15.83 8.13
N ALA A 238 7.64 15.30 8.17
CA ALA A 238 7.38 13.89 8.34
C ALA A 238 8.05 13.05 7.22
N VAL A 239 7.95 13.49 5.97
CA VAL A 239 8.63 12.85 4.83
C VAL A 239 10.14 12.90 4.98
N ARG A 240 10.72 14.04 5.39
CA ARG A 240 12.16 14.20 5.63
C ARG A 240 12.68 13.19 6.66
N VAL A 241 11.99 13.07 7.80
CA VAL A 241 12.38 12.16 8.89
C VAL A 241 12.34 10.70 8.44
N ILE A 242 11.31 10.31 7.67
CA ILE A 242 11.18 8.95 7.14
C ILE A 242 12.29 8.64 6.13
N MET A 243 12.62 9.57 5.24
CA MET A 243 13.72 9.39 4.28
C MET A 243 15.09 9.33 4.94
N SER A 244 15.27 9.95 6.12
CA SER A 244 16.55 9.91 6.85
C SER A 244 16.72 8.70 7.76
N MET A 245 15.74 7.79 7.80
CA MET A 245 15.80 6.62 8.67
C MET A 245 16.97 5.69 8.33
N PRO A 246 17.58 5.04 9.35
CA PRO A 246 18.57 3.98 9.12
C PRO A 246 17.94 2.77 8.43
N GLY A 247 18.78 1.84 7.97
CA GLY A 247 18.35 0.59 7.35
C GLY A 247 17.43 -0.23 8.25
N TRP A 248 16.29 -0.65 7.71
CA TRP A 248 15.30 -1.50 8.34
C TRP A 248 15.65 -2.98 8.15
N ILE A 249 15.09 -3.82 9.02
CA ILE A 249 15.06 -5.26 8.80
C ILE A 249 13.95 -5.51 7.77
N PRO A 250 14.29 -6.01 6.57
CA PRO A 250 13.32 -6.20 5.50
C PRO A 250 12.29 -7.28 5.86
N GLY A 251 11.09 -7.15 5.31
CA GLY A 251 10.08 -8.19 5.44
C GLY A 251 10.51 -9.46 4.70
N LYS A 252 10.06 -10.62 5.18
CA LYS A 252 10.34 -11.91 4.55
C LYS A 252 9.04 -12.60 4.14
N GLN A 253 9.05 -13.15 2.93
CA GLN A 253 8.00 -14.00 2.38
C GLN A 253 8.64 -15.28 1.85
N ASN A 254 8.20 -16.44 2.33
CA ASN A 254 8.75 -17.73 1.88
C ASN A 254 10.29 -17.79 2.00
N GLY A 255 10.81 -17.23 3.10
CA GLY A 255 12.26 -17.13 3.38
C GLY A 255 13.05 -16.11 2.56
N LYS A 256 12.44 -15.42 1.59
CA LYS A 256 13.10 -14.38 0.77
C LYS A 256 12.77 -12.97 1.27
N ALA A 257 13.76 -12.07 1.24
CA ALA A 257 13.52 -10.66 1.52
C ALA A 257 12.70 -10.03 0.39
N VAL A 258 11.64 -9.32 0.75
CA VAL A 258 10.71 -8.71 -0.21
C VAL A 258 10.44 -7.25 0.17
N SER A 259 10.06 -6.46 -0.82
CA SER A 259 9.68 -5.06 -0.63
C SER A 259 8.25 -5.00 -0.07
N VAL A 260 8.06 -4.34 1.07
CA VAL A 260 6.78 -4.34 1.82
C VAL A 260 6.34 -2.92 2.15
N LYS A 261 5.04 -2.65 1.98
CA LYS A 261 4.45 -1.38 2.44
C LYS A 261 4.30 -1.35 3.94
N TYR A 262 4.76 -0.25 4.54
CA TYR A 262 4.67 0.00 5.96
C TYR A 262 4.05 1.37 6.21
N THR A 263 3.27 1.49 7.29
CA THR A 263 2.54 2.72 7.61
C THR A 263 2.86 3.15 9.03
N VAL A 264 3.36 4.38 9.18
CA VAL A 264 3.75 4.95 10.47
C VAL A 264 2.95 6.21 10.77
N PRO A 265 2.38 6.30 11.97
CA PRO A 265 1.82 7.56 12.45
C PRO A 265 2.83 8.42 13.19
N ILE A 266 2.91 9.69 12.81
CA ILE A 266 3.75 10.70 13.45
C ILE A 266 2.83 11.73 14.11
N THR A 267 3.00 11.96 15.41
CA THR A 267 2.16 12.89 16.17
C THR A 267 2.94 14.18 16.43
N PHE A 268 2.36 15.31 16.02
CA PHE A 268 2.87 16.66 16.28
C PHE A 268 2.08 17.25 17.45
N ARG A 269 2.79 17.61 18.53
CA ARG A 269 2.25 18.30 19.70
C ARG A 269 3.15 19.49 20.00
N LEU A 270 2.55 20.63 20.33
CA LEU A 270 3.31 21.75 20.89
C LEU A 270 3.66 21.39 22.32
N GLN A 271 4.92 21.58 22.68
CA GLN A 271 5.40 21.48 24.05
C GLN A 271 5.18 22.80 24.78
#